data_AF-A0AAE3MG79-F1
#
_entry.id   AF-A0AAE3MG79-F1
#
_cell.length_a   1.000
_cell.length_b   1.000
_cell.length_c   1.000
_cell.angle_alpha   90.00
_cell.angle_beta   90.00
_cell.angle_gamma   90.00
#
_symmetry.space_group_name_H-M   'P 1'
#
loop_
_entity.id
_entity.type
_entity.pdbx_description
1 polymer ?
#
loop_
_entity_poly.entity_id
_entity_poly.type
_entity_poly.pdbx_seq_one_letter_code
_entity_poly.pdbx_strand_id
1 'polypeptide(L)' 'MMILPRTILKQELAKKLYPQSSNTTSAMQLLRKEIKLSQELSTKLDKLTRNKRAHYFTHKELELILEHFCISQEEFDGL' A
#
# COMPACT_ATOMS: atom_id res chain seq x y z
N MET A 1 6.74 0.22 21.64
CA MET A 1 5.41 0.12 21.02
C MET A 1 5.28 1.27 20.03
N MET A 2 5.63 1.05 18.77
CA MET A 2 5.53 2.10 17.75
C MET A 2 4.06 2.28 17.39
N ILE A 3 3.51 3.45 17.70
CA ILE A 3 2.15 3.81 17.32
C ILE A 3 2.21 4.16 15.83
N LEU A 4 1.78 3.24 14.99
CA LEU A 4 1.68 3.50 13.56
C LEU A 4 0.77 4.69 13.30
N PRO A 5 1.12 5.54 12.33
CA PRO A 5 0.22 6.60 11.92
C PRO A 5 -1.08 5.96 11.40
N ARG A 6 -2.23 6.53 11.77
CA ARG A 6 -3.57 6.04 11.35
C ARG A 6 -3.71 5.88 9.82
N THR A 7 -2.84 6.55 9.08
CA THR A 7 -2.78 6.54 7.62
C THR A 7 -1.33 6.62 7.14
N ILE A 8 -1.05 6.00 6.00
CA ILE A 8 0.23 6.14 5.28
C ILE A 8 0.01 6.84 3.94
N LEU A 9 0.97 7.65 3.51
CA LEU A 9 0.97 8.23 2.18
C LEU A 9 1.18 7.12 1.13
N LYS A 10 0.35 7.09 0.08
CA LYS A 10 0.47 6.07 -0.98
C LYS A 10 1.84 6.08 -1.64
N GLN A 11 2.43 7.27 -1.80
CA GLN A 11 3.76 7.43 -2.36
C GLN A 11 4.87 6.85 -1.48
N GLU A 12 4.73 6.94 -0.16
CA GLU A 12 5.72 6.40 0.78
C GLU A 12 5.65 4.87 0.80
N LEU A 13 4.43 4.32 0.82
CA LEU A 13 4.20 2.89 0.62
C LEU A 13 4.82 2.40 -0.70
N ALA A 14 4.54 3.09 -1.80
CA ALA A 14 5.06 2.70 -3.11
C ALA A 14 6.59 2.73 -3.18
N LYS A 15 7.24 3.75 -2.59
CA LYS A 15 8.71 3.83 -2.56
C LYS A 15 9.32 2.66 -1.78
N LYS A 16 8.78 2.34 -0.61
CA LYS A 16 9.24 1.21 0.22
C LYS A 16 9.07 -0.14 -0.49
N LEU A 17 7.94 -0.34 -1.17
CA LEU A 17 7.68 -1.59 -1.91
C LEU A 17 8.48 -1.73 -3.21
N TYR A 18 8.86 -0.62 -3.83
CA TYR A 18 9.57 -0.61 -5.12
C TYR A 18 10.81 0.30 -5.09
N PRO A 19 11.83 0.00 -4.24
CA PRO A 19 13.02 0.83 -4.08
C PRO A 19 13.85 0.96 -5.37
N GLN A 20 13.75 -0.01 -6.27
CA GLN A 20 14.36 -0.02 -7.60
C GLN A 20 13.74 0.98 -8.59
N SER A 21 12.62 1.62 -8.24
CA SER A 21 11.96 2.59 -9.11
C SER A 21 12.77 3.88 -9.20
N SER A 22 12.98 4.39 -10.41
CA SER A 22 13.75 5.61 -10.65
C SER A 22 13.11 6.88 -10.06
N ASN A 23 11.81 6.87 -9.80
CA ASN A 23 11.11 7.97 -9.14
C ASN A 23 9.79 7.51 -8.48
N THR A 24 9.23 8.36 -7.64
CA THR A 24 7.96 8.15 -6.91
C THR A 24 6.78 7.86 -7.84
N THR A 25 6.70 8.51 -9.00
CA THR A 25 5.59 8.33 -9.95
C THR A 25 5.62 6.92 -10.54
N SER A 26 6.81 6.43 -10.91
CA SER A 26 7.01 5.06 -11.40
C SER A 26 6.65 4.03 -10.34
N ALA A 27 7.11 4.21 -9.09
CA ALA A 27 6.74 3.34 -7.98
C ALA A 27 5.21 3.30 -7.75
N MET A 28 4.56 4.47 -7.78
CA MET A 28 3.11 4.58 -7.66
C MET A 28 2.36 3.89 -8.80
N GLN A 29 2.88 3.93 -10.03
CA GLN A 29 2.29 3.24 -11.16
C GLN A 29 2.39 1.72 -11.00
N LEU A 30 3.53 1.21 -10.52
CA LEU A 30 3.69 -0.22 -10.21
C LEU A 30 2.68 -0.67 -9.16
N LEU A 31 2.57 0.05 -8.04
CA LEU A 31 1.60 -0.27 -7.00
C LEU A 31 0.16 -0.29 -7.53
N ARG A 32 -0.23 0.72 -8.32
CA ARG A 32 -1.58 0.77 -8.92
C ARG A 32 -1.81 -0.37 -9.91
N LYS A 33 -0.79 -0.73 -10.69
CA LYS A 33 -0.86 -1.84 -11.64
C LYS A 33 -1.05 -3.15 -10.89
N GLU A 34 -0.29 -3.39 -9.83
CA GLU A 34 -0.40 -4.58 -8.99
C GLU A 34 -1.81 -4.72 -8.39
N ILE A 35 -2.32 -3.65 -7.78
CA ILE A 35 -3.70 -3.63 -7.23
C ILE A 35 -4.73 -3.92 -8.32
N LYS A 36 -4.57 -3.35 -9.53
CA LYS A 36 -5.50 -3.56 -10.64
C LYS A 36 -5.44 -4.99 -11.20
N LEU A 37 -4.26 -5.61 -11.22
CA LEU A 37 -4.08 -6.97 -11.73
C LEU A 37 -4.57 -8.02 -10.74
N SER A 38 -4.46 -7.76 -9.43
CA SER A 38 -5.02 -8.61 -8.39
C SER A 38 -6.50 -8.29 -8.17
N GLN A 39 -7.38 -9.04 -8.84
CA GLN A 39 -8.83 -8.90 -8.69
C GLN A 39 -9.26 -9.07 -7.22
N GLU A 40 -8.60 -9.96 -6.48
CA GLU A 40 -8.85 -10.19 -5.07
C GLU A 40 -8.52 -8.95 -4.22
N LEU A 41 -7.30 -8.41 -4.36
CA LEU A 41 -6.86 -7.24 -3.61
C LEU A 41 -7.73 -6.03 -3.95
N SER A 42 -8.01 -5.79 -5.24
CA SER A 42 -8.88 -4.69 -5.68
C SER A 42 -10.26 -4.80 -5.02
N THR A 43 -10.86 -5.98 -5.03
CA THR A 43 -12.20 -6.22 -4.47
C THR A 43 -12.22 -6.06 -2.94
N LYS A 44 -11.18 -6.56 -2.25
CA LYS A 44 -11.04 -6.39 -0.79
C LYS A 44 -10.91 -4.91 -0.43
N LEU A 45 -10.09 -4.15 -1.15
CA LEU A 45 -9.93 -2.71 -0.95
C LEU A 45 -11.22 -1.91 -1.24
N ASP A 46 -11.96 -2.27 -2.30
CA ASP A 46 -13.25 -1.65 -2.64
C ASP A 46 -14.30 -1.88 -1.54
N LYS A 47 -14.36 -3.09 -0.98
CA LYS A 47 -15.28 -3.43 0.11
C LYS A 47 -14.89 -2.76 1.42
N LEU A 48 -13.59 -2.64 1.69
CA LEU A 48 -13.07 -2.10 2.95
C LEU A 48 -13.39 -0.60 3.10
N THR A 49 -13.21 0.18 2.02
CA THR A 49 -13.36 1.63 2.07
C THR A 49 -14.21 2.15 0.92
N ARG A 50 -15.48 2.48 1.20
CA ARG A 50 -16.37 3.12 0.21
C ARG A 50 -15.85 4.49 -0.29
N ASN A 51 -15.16 5.24 0.57
CA ASN A 51 -14.59 6.56 0.25
C ASN A 51 -13.06 6.49 0.21
N LYS A 52 -12.52 6.05 -0.93
CA LYS A 52 -11.07 5.99 -1.14
C LYS A 52 -10.45 7.38 -1.04
N ARG A 53 -9.52 7.55 -0.09
CA ARG A 53 -8.73 8.79 0.00
C ARG A 53 -7.78 8.86 -1.20
N ALA A 54 -7.63 10.05 -1.79
CA ALA A 54 -6.79 10.22 -2.98
C ALA A 54 -5.31 9.90 -2.69
N HIS A 55 -4.77 10.43 -1.60
CA HIS A 55 -3.33 10.43 -1.32
C HIS A 55 -2.88 9.48 -0.19
N TYR A 56 -3.82 8.91 0.57
CA TYR A 56 -3.52 8.11 1.75
C TYR A 56 -4.17 6.74 1.66
N PHE A 57 -3.51 5.74 2.27
CA PHE A 57 -4.14 4.51 2.71
C PHE A 57 -4.40 4.58 4.21
N THR A 58 -5.54 4.10 4.63
CA THR A 58 -5.83 3.81 6.05
C THR A 58 -5.01 2.62 6.51
N HIS A 59 -4.87 2.47 7.83
CA HIS A 59 -4.17 1.31 8.40
C HIS A 59 -4.72 -0.04 7.90
N LYS A 60 -6.04 -0.20 7.81
CA LYS A 60 -6.65 -1.43 7.29
C LYS A 60 -6.36 -1.68 5.81
N GLU A 61 -6.31 -0.62 5.01
CA GLU A 61 -5.92 -0.73 3.60
C GLU A 61 -4.44 -1.11 3.47
N LEU A 62 -3.58 -0.57 4.34
CA LEU A 62 -2.18 -0.93 4.41
C LEU A 62 -2.01 -2.42 4.77
N GLU A 63 -2.68 -2.91 5.80
CA GLU A 63 -2.64 -4.33 6.20
C GLU A 63 -2.99 -5.26 5.03
N LEU A 64 -4.09 -4.98 4.32
CA LEU A 64 -4.49 -5.77 3.15
C LEU A 64 -3.46 -5.74 2.02
N ILE A 65 -2.84 -4.59 1.79
CA ILE A 65 -1.80 -4.46 0.77
C ILE A 65 -0.56 -5.26 1.19
N LEU A 66 -0.10 -5.13 2.43
CA LEU A 66 1.06 -5.87 2.95
C LEU A 66 0.82 -7.38 2.93
N GLU A 67 -0.38 -7.83 3.29
CA GLU A 67 -0.80 -9.24 3.20
C GLU A 67 -0.67 -9.76 1.76
N HIS A 68 -1.11 -8.98 0.75
CA HIS A 68 -0.96 -9.35 -0.67
C HIS A 68 0.51 -9.49 -1.10
N PHE A 69 1.40 -8.68 -0.53
CA PHE A 69 2.84 -8.79 -0.79
C PHE A 69 3.54 -9.85 0.08
N CYS A 70 2.82 -10.55 0.96
CA CYS A 70 3.39 -11.45 1.96
C CYS A 70 4.45 -10.77 2.84
N ILE A 71 4.26 -9.48 3.14
CA ILE A 71 5.16 -8.68 3.96
C ILE A 71 4.51 -8.47 5.32
N SER A 72 5.22 -8.78 6.40
CA SER A 72 4.78 -8.40 7.75
C SER A 72 4.95 -6.91 7.99
N GLN A 73 4.21 -6.37 8.96
CA GLN A 73 4.35 -4.98 9.33
C GLN A 73 5.75 -4.62 9.83
N GLU A 74 6.40 -5.54 10.56
CA GLU A 74 7.77 -5.37 11.06
C GLU A 74 8.78 -5.30 9.91
N GLU A 75 8.64 -6.15 8.90
CA GLU A 75 9.46 -6.09 7.68
C GLU A 75 9.24 -4.77 6.94
N PHE A 76 7.99 -4.33 6.82
CA PHE A 76 7.66 -3.06 6.17
C PHE A 76 8.26 -1.83 6.85
N ASP A 77 8.31 -1.84 8.19
CA ASP A 77 8.94 -0.76 8.96
C ASP A 77 10.47 -0.76 8.77
N GLY A 78 11.07 -1.94 8.54
CA GLY A 78 12.50 -2.13 8.27
C GLY A 78 12.96 -1.85 6.82
N LEU A 79 12.03 -1.74 5.86
CA LEU A 79 12.30 -1.33 4.47
C LEU A 79 12.63 0.17 4.36
#